data_AF-A0A4R3GJ33-F1
#
_entry.id   AF-A0A4R3GJ33-F1
#
_cell.length_a   1.000
_cell.length_b   1.000
_cell.length_c   1.000
_cell.angle_alpha   90.00
_cell.angle_beta   90.00
_cell.angle_gamma   90.00
#
_symmetry.space_group_name_H-M   'P 1'
#
loop_
_entity.id
_entity.type
_entity.pdbx_description
1 polymer ?
#
loop_
_entity_poly.entity_id
_entity_poly.type
_entity_poly.pdbx_seq_one_letter_code
_entity_poly.pdbx_strand_id
1 'polypeptide(L)'
;MTSILLVLVLAATTIASPAQDLAGNRLEAFAATPPQGPEGAPPLHCTADRDWCAEISRDVDQNTSMLHVFTGTPTGQPPAATLDLGSDDNDDLTLWPSIVRIAGPGSEVIIGVQRHASASYSGGGGGATQLQLIRVVGDEAKSMLAVPISGSLMIRACFDERDMKARRGACHDEYSFSGDLTLDPTTAQGPPRLLFETLATAFPAGASRNGDSTARGRLRESDLKPTRDPACSYRRVFTLDPVSDVYTPDSPLPDCSDYTAP
;
A
#
# COMPACT_ATOMS: atom_id res chain seq x y z
N MET A 1 27.20 -12.76 25.71
CA MET A 1 27.16 -11.79 24.59
C MET A 1 26.57 -12.54 23.40
N THR A 2 25.25 -12.53 23.28
CA THR A 2 24.51 -13.21 22.21
C THR A 2 24.02 -12.13 21.26
N SER A 3 24.60 -12.12 20.06
CA SER A 3 24.23 -11.20 18.98
C SER A 3 22.78 -11.42 18.58
N ILE A 4 21.96 -10.40 18.74
CA ILE A 4 20.60 -10.34 18.19
C ILE A 4 20.78 -10.08 16.70
N LEU A 5 20.48 -11.08 15.87
CA LEU A 5 20.36 -10.90 14.42
C LEU A 5 19.06 -10.14 14.17
N LEU A 6 19.18 -8.85 13.86
CA LEU A 6 18.08 -8.03 13.34
C LEU A 6 17.80 -8.51 11.92
N VAL A 7 16.76 -9.33 11.72
CA VAL A 7 16.29 -9.68 10.37
C VAL A 7 15.49 -8.48 9.87
N LEU A 8 16.13 -7.60 9.10
CA LEU A 8 15.41 -6.65 8.26
C LEU A 8 14.64 -7.46 7.21
N VAL A 9 13.32 -7.53 7.37
CA VAL A 9 12.43 -7.90 6.27
C VAL A 9 12.41 -6.71 5.33
N LEU A 10 13.21 -6.77 4.26
CA LEU A 10 13.02 -5.86 3.13
C LEU A 10 11.62 -6.14 2.58
N ALA A 11 10.70 -5.18 2.71
CA ALA A 11 9.52 -5.15 1.88
C ALA A 11 10.01 -5.02 0.43
N ALA A 12 10.03 -6.15 -0.29
CA ALA A 12 10.26 -6.13 -1.72
C ALA A 12 9.09 -5.35 -2.32
N THR A 13 9.34 -4.13 -2.80
CA THR A 13 8.41 -3.43 -3.67
C THR A 13 8.29 -4.27 -4.95
N THR A 14 7.27 -5.11 -4.99
CA THR A 14 6.97 -5.92 -6.17
C THR A 14 6.47 -4.97 -7.24
N ILE A 15 7.35 -4.63 -8.18
CA ILE A 15 6.95 -3.98 -9.43
C ILE A 15 6.01 -4.97 -10.13
N ALA A 16 4.77 -4.55 -10.41
CA ALA A 16 3.85 -5.37 -11.15
C ALA A 16 4.49 -5.73 -12.51
N SER A 17 4.42 -7.02 -12.88
CA SER A 17 4.79 -7.41 -14.24
C SER A 17 3.88 -6.66 -15.21
N PRO A 18 4.42 -6.10 -16.30
CA PRO A 18 3.61 -5.38 -17.27
C PRO A 18 2.45 -6.28 -17.72
N ALA A 19 1.24 -5.79 -17.50
CA ALA A 19 0.00 -6.51 -17.78
C ALA A 19 -0.87 -5.65 -18.69
N GLN A 20 -1.52 -6.29 -19.65
CA GLN A 20 -2.48 -5.66 -20.55
C GLN A 20 -3.77 -6.48 -20.52
N ASP A 21 -4.91 -5.80 -20.45
CA ASP A 21 -6.22 -6.46 -20.59
C ASP A 21 -6.68 -6.50 -22.07
N LEU A 22 -7.81 -7.18 -22.32
CA LEU A 22 -8.37 -7.32 -23.67
C LEU A 22 -8.89 -5.98 -24.25
N ALA A 23 -9.17 -4.98 -23.42
CA ALA A 23 -9.55 -3.62 -23.82
C ALA A 23 -8.33 -2.78 -24.22
N GLY A 24 -7.13 -3.23 -23.85
CA GLY A 24 -5.85 -2.59 -24.15
C GLY A 24 -5.31 -1.72 -23.02
N ASN A 25 -5.97 -1.66 -21.85
CA ASN A 25 -5.47 -0.96 -20.68
C ASN A 25 -4.18 -1.63 -20.19
N ARG A 26 -3.21 -0.85 -19.71
CA ARG A 26 -1.89 -1.38 -19.31
C ARG A 26 -1.57 -1.00 -17.87
N LEU A 27 -1.17 -1.98 -17.06
CA LEU A 27 -0.52 -1.78 -15.78
C LEU A 27 0.96 -2.01 -16.02
N GLU A 28 1.76 -0.98 -15.83
CA GLU A 28 3.18 -1.00 -16.16
C GLU A 28 4.01 -0.38 -15.05
N ALA A 29 5.32 -0.66 -15.08
CA ALA A 29 6.25 -0.16 -14.09
C ALA A 29 6.32 1.37 -14.12
N PHE A 30 6.28 1.97 -12.93
CA PHE A 30 6.42 3.41 -12.73
C PHE A 30 7.57 3.66 -11.75
N ALA A 31 8.77 3.46 -12.27
CA ALA A 31 9.97 3.38 -11.46
C ALA A 31 10.55 4.77 -11.16
N ALA A 32 11.09 4.92 -9.95
CA ALA A 32 11.91 6.05 -9.60
C ALA A 32 13.08 6.17 -10.57
N THR A 33 13.25 7.35 -11.13
CA THR A 33 14.38 7.66 -11.98
C THR A 33 15.58 8.01 -11.09
N PRO A 34 16.82 7.75 -11.55
CA PRO A 34 18.00 8.17 -10.81
C PRO A 34 17.89 9.66 -10.51
N PRO A 35 18.29 10.13 -9.31
CA PRO A 35 18.18 11.54 -8.94
C PRO A 35 18.82 12.42 -10.02
N GLN A 36 18.03 13.30 -10.62
CA GLN A 36 18.50 14.32 -11.56
C GLN A 36 18.16 15.68 -10.96
N GLY A 37 19.18 16.43 -10.56
CA GLY A 37 19.00 17.74 -9.95
C GLY A 37 19.86 17.96 -8.71
N PRO A 38 19.63 19.08 -8.00
CA PRO A 38 20.29 19.35 -6.73
C PRO A 38 19.90 18.30 -5.68
N GLU A 39 20.79 18.10 -4.70
CA GLU A 39 20.55 17.22 -3.56
C GLU A 39 19.25 17.62 -2.84
N GLY A 40 18.36 16.64 -2.62
CA GLY A 40 17.05 16.86 -2.00
C GLY A 40 15.89 17.13 -2.97
N ALA A 41 16.12 17.11 -4.29
CA ALA A 41 15.02 17.14 -5.26
C ALA A 41 14.09 15.90 -5.09
N PRO A 42 12.76 16.06 -5.22
CA PRO A 42 11.83 14.94 -5.17
C PRO A 42 12.19 13.84 -6.18
N PRO A 43 12.04 12.56 -5.83
CA PRO A 43 12.24 11.48 -6.77
C PRO A 43 11.16 11.54 -7.87
N LEU A 44 11.59 11.75 -9.11
CA LEU A 44 10.73 11.65 -10.28
C LEU A 44 10.53 10.19 -10.65
N HIS A 45 9.29 9.71 -10.72
CA HIS A 45 8.96 8.40 -11.28
C HIS A 45 8.53 8.55 -12.72
N CYS A 46 8.93 7.64 -13.59
CA CYS A 46 8.52 7.65 -14.98
C CYS A 46 8.19 6.25 -15.49
N THR A 47 7.34 6.23 -16.51
CA THR A 47 7.15 5.09 -17.41
C THR A 47 8.42 4.83 -18.24
N ALA A 48 8.56 3.61 -18.75
CA ALA A 48 9.77 3.21 -19.47
C ALA A 48 10.02 4.01 -20.76
N ASP A 49 8.95 4.36 -21.48
CA ASP A 49 8.98 5.22 -22.68
C ASP A 49 9.10 6.72 -22.35
N ARG A 50 9.01 7.09 -21.07
CA ARG A 50 9.04 8.48 -20.56
C ARG A 50 7.86 9.34 -21.02
N ASP A 51 6.77 8.74 -21.50
CA ASP A 51 5.57 9.49 -21.88
C ASP A 51 4.85 10.09 -20.67
N TRP A 52 4.99 9.44 -19.51
CA TRP A 52 4.43 9.88 -18.25
C TRP A 52 5.47 9.88 -17.15
N CYS A 53 5.49 10.97 -16.39
CA CYS A 53 6.29 11.09 -15.18
C CYS A 53 5.46 11.76 -14.07
N ALA A 54 5.81 11.53 -12.81
CA ALA A 54 5.20 12.19 -11.67
C ALA A 54 6.18 12.30 -10.51
N GLU A 55 5.94 13.27 -9.64
CA GLU A 55 6.68 13.46 -8.40
C GLU A 55 5.73 13.94 -7.30
N ILE A 56 6.16 13.77 -6.05
CA ILE A 56 5.47 14.34 -4.88
C ILE A 56 6.38 15.41 -4.31
N SER A 57 5.94 16.67 -4.38
CA SER A 57 6.64 17.78 -3.73
C SER A 57 6.05 18.02 -2.34
N ARG A 58 6.89 18.33 -1.35
CA ARG A 58 6.46 18.72 -0.01
C ARG A 58 6.86 20.16 0.26
N ASP A 59 5.90 20.99 0.62
CA ASP A 59 6.13 22.31 1.21
C ASP A 59 6.15 22.15 2.73
N VAL A 60 7.34 22.27 3.32
CA VAL A 60 7.54 22.07 4.77
C VAL A 60 6.94 23.22 5.57
N ASP A 61 6.94 24.44 5.04
CA ASP A 61 6.45 25.63 5.75
C ASP A 61 4.92 25.62 5.83
N GLN A 62 4.26 25.17 4.76
CA GLN A 62 2.81 25.04 4.69
C GLN A 62 2.30 23.66 5.14
N ASN A 63 3.21 22.72 5.37
CA ASN A 63 2.93 21.32 5.65
C ASN A 63 2.04 20.64 4.60
N THR A 64 2.14 21.05 3.33
CA THR A 64 1.32 20.50 2.24
C THR A 64 2.16 19.60 1.35
N SER A 65 1.54 18.51 0.88
CA SER A 65 2.14 17.64 -0.13
C SER A 65 1.32 17.70 -1.41
N MET A 66 1.99 17.89 -2.54
CA MET A 66 1.36 18.00 -3.86
C MET A 66 1.86 16.89 -4.76
N LEU A 67 0.93 16.19 -5.43
CA LEU A 67 1.24 15.35 -6.58
C LEU A 67 1.34 16.24 -7.82
N HIS A 68 2.44 16.13 -8.56
CA HIS A 68 2.61 16.71 -9.88
C HIS A 68 2.73 15.61 -10.92
N VAL A 69 1.91 15.67 -11.97
CA VAL A 69 1.91 14.69 -13.07
C VAL A 69 2.29 15.39 -14.35
N PHE A 70 3.21 14.81 -15.12
CA PHE A 70 3.77 15.37 -16.34
C PHE A 70 3.53 14.44 -17.53
N THR A 71 3.22 15.04 -18.68
CA THR A 71 3.35 14.40 -19.98
C THR A 71 4.79 14.63 -20.47
N GLY A 72 5.56 13.55 -20.58
CA GLY A 72 6.99 13.61 -20.84
C GLY A 72 7.85 13.85 -19.60
N THR A 73 9.17 13.83 -19.80
CA THR A 73 10.13 14.27 -18.77
C THR A 73 9.99 15.79 -18.54
N PRO A 74 9.92 16.27 -17.29
CA PRO A 74 9.90 17.70 -16.98
C PRO A 74 11.18 18.40 -17.47
N THR A 75 11.02 19.40 -18.34
CA THR A 75 12.07 20.27 -18.89
C THR A 75 11.77 21.76 -18.64
N GLY A 76 11.11 22.05 -17.51
CA GLY A 76 10.69 23.41 -17.12
C GLY A 76 9.26 23.79 -17.52
N GLN A 77 8.52 22.90 -18.19
CA GLN A 77 7.08 23.05 -18.39
C GLN A 77 6.29 22.83 -17.08
N PRO A 78 5.11 23.47 -16.92
CA PRO A 78 4.23 23.16 -15.81
C PRO A 78 3.75 21.70 -15.85
N PRO A 79 3.36 21.12 -14.70
CA PRO A 79 2.69 19.82 -14.65
C PRO A 79 1.45 19.80 -15.54
N ALA A 80 1.18 18.65 -16.13
CA ALA A 80 -0.07 18.40 -16.85
C ALA A 80 -1.26 18.46 -15.89
N ALA A 81 -1.14 17.86 -14.70
CA ALA A 81 -2.15 17.94 -13.65
C ALA A 81 -1.48 18.00 -12.27
N THR A 82 -2.18 18.58 -11.30
CA THR A 82 -1.74 18.63 -9.90
C THR A 82 -2.87 18.21 -8.96
N LEU A 83 -2.52 17.59 -7.85
CA LEU A 83 -3.47 17.25 -6.79
C LEU A 83 -2.88 17.53 -5.42
N ASP A 84 -3.63 18.23 -4.58
CA ASP A 84 -3.31 18.38 -3.16
C ASP A 84 -3.56 17.04 -2.43
N LEU A 85 -2.49 16.49 -1.85
CA LEU A 85 -2.51 15.25 -1.07
C LEU A 85 -2.83 15.51 0.41
N GLY A 86 -3.06 16.76 0.80
CA GLY A 86 -3.31 17.20 2.15
C GLY A 86 -2.06 17.24 3.01
N SER A 87 -2.30 17.47 4.30
CA SER A 87 -1.30 17.56 5.35
C SER A 87 -1.54 16.50 6.41
N ASP A 88 -0.55 15.66 6.68
CA ASP A 88 -0.46 14.86 7.91
C ASP A 88 1.01 14.76 8.30
N ASP A 89 1.35 15.32 9.46
CA ASP A 89 2.71 15.42 9.98
C ASP A 89 3.40 14.06 10.14
N ASN A 90 2.62 12.98 10.25
CA ASN A 90 3.12 11.64 10.56
C ASN A 90 3.12 10.69 9.36
N ASP A 91 2.68 11.15 8.19
CA ASP A 91 2.57 10.31 7.01
C ASP A 91 3.79 10.43 6.08
N ASP A 92 4.35 9.27 5.74
CA ASP A 92 5.31 9.14 4.66
C ASP A 92 4.57 8.88 3.34
N LEU A 93 4.82 9.72 2.34
CA LEU A 93 4.16 9.70 1.05
C LEU A 93 5.15 9.29 -0.04
N THR A 94 4.81 8.25 -0.78
CA THR A 94 5.61 7.78 -1.91
C THR A 94 4.72 7.46 -3.11
N LEU A 95 5.28 7.44 -4.32
CA LEU A 95 4.55 7.01 -5.50
C LEU A 95 4.48 5.49 -5.55
N TRP A 96 3.31 4.95 -5.90
CA TRP A 96 3.14 3.54 -6.20
C TRP A 96 4.07 3.18 -7.37
N PRO A 97 4.86 2.09 -7.31
CA PRO A 97 5.80 1.72 -8.37
C PRO A 97 5.11 1.20 -9.64
N SER A 98 3.83 1.48 -9.83
CA SER A 98 3.03 1.10 -10.99
C SER A 98 2.08 2.23 -11.39
N ILE A 99 1.75 2.25 -12.68
CA ILE A 99 0.81 3.19 -13.30
C ILE A 99 -0.14 2.39 -14.19
N VAL A 100 -1.39 2.83 -14.28
CA VAL A 100 -2.34 2.29 -15.25
C VAL A 100 -2.53 3.28 -16.39
N ARG A 101 -2.23 2.88 -17.62
CA ARG A 101 -2.65 3.60 -18.82
C ARG A 101 -3.98 3.09 -19.31
N ILE A 102 -4.92 4.00 -19.53
CA ILE A 102 -6.25 3.67 -20.00
C ILE A 102 -6.26 3.67 -21.53
N ALA A 103 -6.83 2.63 -22.13
CA ALA A 103 -6.95 2.54 -23.57
C ALA A 103 -8.04 3.49 -24.09
N GLY A 104 -7.75 4.19 -25.19
CA GLY A 104 -8.72 5.07 -25.84
C GLY A 104 -8.06 6.26 -26.54
N PRO A 105 -8.87 7.15 -27.15
CA PRO A 105 -8.38 8.33 -27.87
C PRO A 105 -7.91 9.48 -26.96
N GLY A 106 -7.82 9.26 -25.65
CA GLY A 106 -7.39 10.25 -24.66
C GLY A 106 -6.13 9.80 -23.90
N SER A 107 -5.30 10.78 -23.54
CA SER A 107 -4.14 10.60 -22.66
C SER A 107 -4.62 10.53 -21.21
N GLU A 108 -5.11 9.35 -20.80
CA GLU A 108 -5.62 9.10 -19.45
C GLU A 108 -4.76 8.06 -18.72
N VAL A 109 -4.42 8.38 -17.47
CA VAL A 109 -3.65 7.50 -16.60
C VAL A 109 -4.22 7.46 -15.18
N ILE A 110 -3.91 6.39 -14.46
CA ILE A 110 -4.13 6.27 -13.03
C ILE A 110 -2.77 6.15 -12.35
N ILE A 111 -2.47 7.13 -11.49
CA ILE A 111 -1.27 7.19 -10.66
C ILE A 111 -1.63 6.73 -9.25
N GLY A 112 -0.76 5.95 -8.62
CA GLY A 112 -0.92 5.56 -7.22
C GLY A 112 -0.04 6.40 -6.28
N VAL A 113 -0.59 6.80 -5.14
CA VAL A 113 0.15 7.38 -4.02
C VAL A 113 0.01 6.45 -2.82
N GLN A 114 1.12 6.05 -2.23
CA GLN A 114 1.20 5.25 -1.03
C GLN A 114 1.38 6.18 0.18
N ARG A 115 0.51 6.03 1.18
CA ARG A 115 0.55 6.75 2.45
C ARG A 115 0.85 5.76 3.55
N HIS A 116 1.99 5.90 4.20
CA HIS A 116 2.41 5.08 5.32
C HIS A 116 2.22 5.82 6.64
N ALA A 117 1.43 5.22 7.54
CA ALA A 117 1.24 5.69 8.90
C ALA A 117 1.87 4.67 9.87
N SER A 118 2.48 5.16 10.95
CA SER A 118 3.09 4.30 11.97
C SER A 118 2.83 4.81 13.38
N ALA A 119 2.80 3.89 14.34
CA ALA A 119 2.67 4.20 15.76
C ALA A 119 3.62 3.32 16.57
N SER A 120 4.20 3.91 17.62
CA SER A 120 5.01 3.20 18.60
C SER A 120 4.31 3.16 19.95
N TYR A 121 4.49 2.07 20.69
CA TYR A 121 3.95 1.91 22.03
C TYR A 121 4.84 1.01 22.90
N SER A 122 4.64 1.03 24.21
CA SER A 122 5.49 0.27 25.13
C SER A 122 5.37 -1.24 24.89
N GLY A 123 6.44 -1.84 24.36
CA GLY A 123 6.49 -3.26 24.01
C GLY A 123 6.19 -3.56 22.54
N GLY A 124 6.10 -2.56 21.67
CA GLY A 124 5.88 -2.81 20.27
C GLY A 124 5.67 -1.56 19.41
N GLY A 125 4.99 -1.78 18.29
CA GLY A 125 4.70 -0.75 17.32
C GLY A 125 4.18 -1.39 16.05
N GLY A 126 3.77 -0.55 15.12
CA GLY A 126 3.30 -1.02 13.85
C GLY A 126 3.14 0.09 12.84
N GLY A 127 2.92 -0.31 11.61
CA GLY A 127 2.65 0.59 10.51
C GLY A 127 1.72 -0.05 9.51
N ALA A 128 1.00 0.80 8.79
CA ALA A 128 0.13 0.39 7.70
C ALA A 128 0.30 1.36 6.52
N THR A 129 0.16 0.83 5.31
CA THR A 129 0.25 1.62 4.08
C THR A 129 -1.05 1.51 3.33
N GLN A 130 -1.63 2.66 3.00
CA GLN A 130 -2.79 2.78 2.12
C GLN A 130 -2.34 3.23 0.73
N LEU A 131 -2.85 2.58 -0.31
CA LEU A 131 -2.72 3.01 -1.69
C LEU A 131 -3.95 3.83 -2.08
N GLN A 132 -3.72 5.06 -2.51
CA GLN A 132 -4.71 5.92 -3.14
C GLN A 132 -4.48 5.97 -4.64
N LEU A 133 -5.48 5.62 -5.43
CA LEU A 133 -5.43 5.77 -6.89
C LEU A 133 -6.05 7.10 -7.30
N ILE A 134 -5.37 7.76 -8.23
CA ILE A 134 -5.71 9.09 -8.72
C ILE A 134 -5.80 9.00 -10.24
N ARG A 135 -6.98 9.28 -10.79
CA ARG A 135 -7.22 9.40 -12.22
C ARG A 135 -6.74 10.75 -12.71
N VAL A 136 -6.06 10.79 -13.85
CA VAL A 136 -5.59 12.00 -14.51
C VAL A 136 -6.11 12.04 -15.94
N VAL A 137 -6.86 13.09 -16.27
CA VAL A 137 -7.42 13.34 -17.60
C VAL A 137 -7.22 14.81 -17.94
N GLY A 138 -6.36 15.11 -18.92
CA GLY A 138 -6.03 16.50 -19.22
C GLY A 138 -5.34 17.16 -18.02
N ASP A 139 -5.92 18.24 -17.52
CA ASP A 139 -5.47 18.98 -16.33
C ASP A 139 -6.20 18.61 -15.04
N GLU A 140 -7.16 17.69 -15.11
CA GLU A 140 -7.90 17.23 -13.96
C GLU A 140 -7.23 16.00 -13.33
N ALA A 141 -7.02 16.06 -12.00
CA ALA A 141 -6.61 14.93 -11.18
C ALA A 141 -7.67 14.66 -10.10
N LYS A 142 -8.09 13.41 -9.94
CA LYS A 142 -9.15 13.03 -9.00
C LYS A 142 -8.87 11.69 -8.32
N SER A 143 -9.00 11.66 -7.00
CA SER A 143 -8.97 10.42 -6.20
C SER A 143 -10.15 9.52 -6.54
N MET A 144 -9.88 8.23 -6.77
CA MET A 144 -10.91 7.28 -7.22
C MET A 144 -10.92 5.94 -6.48
N LEU A 145 -9.89 5.61 -5.70
CA LEU A 145 -9.84 4.40 -4.87
C LEU A 145 -8.87 4.61 -3.72
N ALA A 146 -9.20 4.05 -2.55
CA ALA A 146 -8.29 3.92 -1.43
C ALA A 146 -8.39 2.50 -0.87
N VAL A 147 -7.26 1.78 -0.79
CA VAL A 147 -7.20 0.41 -0.25
C VAL A 147 -5.94 0.21 0.59
N PRO A 148 -5.99 -0.58 1.67
CA PRO A 148 -4.77 -0.97 2.39
C PRO A 148 -3.95 -1.93 1.53
N ILE A 149 -2.63 -1.74 1.46
CA ILE A 149 -1.74 -2.61 0.68
C ILE A 149 -0.66 -3.27 1.54
N SER A 150 -0.40 -2.75 2.74
CA SER A 150 0.45 -3.43 3.72
C SER A 150 0.08 -3.06 5.15
N GLY A 151 0.33 -3.98 6.06
CA GLY A 151 0.22 -3.77 7.50
C GLY A 151 1.21 -4.67 8.24
N SER A 152 1.84 -4.15 9.27
CA SER A 152 2.74 -4.90 10.13
C SER A 152 2.66 -4.34 11.54
N LEU A 153 2.20 -5.15 12.49
CA LEU A 153 2.04 -4.78 13.88
C LEU A 153 2.70 -5.81 14.78
N MET A 154 3.31 -5.35 15.87
CA MET A 154 3.95 -6.19 16.87
C MET A 154 3.56 -5.69 18.25
N ILE A 155 3.01 -6.57 19.08
CA ILE A 155 2.53 -6.26 20.43
C ILE A 155 3.21 -7.19 21.44
N ARG A 156 3.86 -6.64 22.47
CA ARG A 156 4.43 -7.45 23.56
C ARG A 156 3.34 -8.24 24.27
N ALA A 157 3.60 -9.54 24.42
CA ALA A 157 2.71 -10.50 25.07
C ALA A 157 3.30 -11.15 26.34
N CYS A 158 4.59 -10.95 26.64
CA CYS A 158 5.22 -11.41 27.89
C CYS A 158 5.57 -10.24 28.81
N PHE A 159 5.28 -10.37 30.10
CA PHE A 159 5.62 -9.39 31.12
C PHE A 159 6.52 -9.95 32.23
N ASP A 160 6.56 -11.28 32.38
CA ASP A 160 7.45 -11.98 33.31
C ASP A 160 7.98 -13.32 32.75
N GLU A 161 8.81 -14.01 33.55
CA GLU A 161 9.37 -15.33 33.18
C GLU A 161 8.29 -16.41 33.03
N ARG A 162 7.17 -16.29 33.74
CA ARG A 162 6.06 -17.24 33.65
C ARG A 162 5.41 -17.11 32.28
N ASP A 163 5.19 -15.90 31.79
CA ASP A 163 4.68 -15.65 30.45
C ASP A 163 5.63 -16.18 29.39
N MET A 164 6.92 -15.88 29.51
CA MET A 164 7.95 -16.40 28.60
C MET A 164 7.88 -17.92 28.48
N LYS A 165 7.73 -18.62 29.61
CA LYS A 165 7.63 -20.09 29.64
C LYS A 165 6.27 -20.59 29.15
N ALA A 166 5.19 -19.89 29.44
CA ALA A 166 3.85 -20.23 28.97
C ALA A 166 3.73 -20.08 27.45
N ARG A 167 4.38 -19.06 26.90
CA ARG A 167 4.37 -18.71 25.48
C ARG A 167 5.55 -19.29 24.70
N ARG A 168 6.36 -20.15 25.31
CA ARG A 168 7.52 -20.81 24.68
C ARG A 168 8.47 -19.81 23.99
N GLY A 169 8.63 -18.62 24.57
CA GLY A 169 9.46 -17.54 24.03
C GLY A 169 8.80 -16.66 22.96
N ALA A 170 7.57 -16.95 22.51
CA ALA A 170 6.81 -16.07 21.60
C ALA A 170 6.25 -14.85 22.36
N CYS A 171 7.14 -13.91 22.68
CA CYS A 171 6.83 -12.75 23.52
C CYS A 171 6.30 -11.54 22.77
N HIS A 172 6.03 -11.71 21.49
CA HIS A 172 5.26 -10.77 20.69
C HIS A 172 4.11 -11.52 20.01
N ASP A 173 2.96 -10.86 19.95
CA ASP A 173 1.94 -11.15 18.95
C ASP A 173 2.25 -10.28 17.73
N GLU A 174 2.28 -10.90 16.55
CA GLU A 174 2.60 -10.25 15.28
C GLU A 174 1.41 -10.37 14.33
N TYR A 175 1.11 -9.28 13.63
CA TYR A 175 0.00 -9.19 12.68
C TYR A 175 0.56 -8.64 11.37
N SER A 176 0.34 -9.38 10.28
CA SER A 176 0.80 -9.00 8.95
C SER A 176 -0.35 -8.95 7.97
N PHE A 177 -0.37 -7.93 7.13
CA PHE A 177 -1.30 -7.76 6.02
C PHE A 177 -0.52 -7.40 4.75
N SER A 178 -0.92 -8.00 3.64
CA SER A 178 -0.46 -7.68 2.30
C SER A 178 -1.68 -7.58 1.38
N GLY A 179 -1.66 -6.60 0.48
CA GLY A 179 -2.70 -6.37 -0.51
C GLY A 179 -2.06 -6.07 -1.87
N ASP A 180 -2.43 -6.86 -2.87
CA ASP A 180 -1.95 -6.74 -4.24
C ASP A 180 -3.07 -6.27 -5.16
N LEU A 181 -2.79 -5.23 -5.96
CA LEU A 181 -3.72 -4.68 -6.93
C LEU A 181 -3.20 -4.89 -8.35
N THR A 182 -3.98 -5.57 -9.18
CA THR A 182 -3.61 -5.96 -10.55
C THR A 182 -4.74 -5.65 -11.53
N LEU A 183 -4.45 -5.67 -12.84
CA LEU A 183 -5.51 -5.60 -13.86
C LEU A 183 -6.24 -6.94 -13.97
N ASP A 184 -7.56 -6.88 -14.15
CA ASP A 184 -8.33 -8.02 -14.63
C ASP A 184 -8.05 -8.21 -16.13
N PRO A 185 -7.30 -9.26 -16.53
CA PRO A 185 -6.90 -9.45 -17.92
C PRO A 185 -8.10 -9.72 -18.84
N THR A 186 -9.27 -10.06 -18.29
CA THR A 186 -10.48 -10.39 -19.05
C THR A 186 -11.30 -9.17 -19.45
N THR A 187 -10.95 -7.97 -18.97
CA THR A 187 -11.65 -6.73 -19.33
C THR A 187 -11.51 -6.48 -20.82
N ALA A 188 -12.61 -6.61 -21.58
CA ALA A 188 -12.59 -6.55 -23.04
C ALA A 188 -12.97 -5.19 -23.63
N GLN A 189 -13.64 -4.34 -22.84
CA GLN A 189 -14.08 -3.01 -23.26
C GLN A 189 -14.13 -2.06 -22.07
N GLY A 190 -13.88 -0.78 -22.30
CA GLY A 190 -14.06 0.28 -21.30
C GLY A 190 -12.91 0.42 -20.31
N PRO A 191 -13.14 1.10 -19.17
CA PRO A 191 -12.12 1.31 -18.15
C PRO A 191 -11.69 -0.03 -17.52
N PRO A 192 -10.45 -0.10 -16.99
CA PRO A 192 -9.92 -1.33 -16.44
C PRO A 192 -10.71 -1.77 -15.21
N ARG A 193 -10.88 -3.08 -15.04
CA ARG A 193 -11.28 -3.65 -13.75
C ARG A 193 -10.02 -4.00 -12.98
N LEU A 194 -10.02 -3.73 -11.67
CA LEU A 194 -8.86 -3.97 -10.81
C LEU A 194 -9.15 -5.18 -9.90
N LEU A 195 -8.27 -6.16 -9.92
CA LEU A 195 -8.31 -7.31 -9.03
C LEU A 195 -7.49 -6.98 -7.78
N PHE A 196 -8.12 -7.06 -6.62
CA PHE A 196 -7.48 -6.84 -5.34
C PHE A 196 -7.48 -8.13 -4.52
N GLU A 197 -6.30 -8.63 -4.18
CA GLU A 197 -6.11 -9.85 -3.40
C GLU A 197 -5.35 -9.53 -2.12
N THR A 198 -5.81 -10.09 -1.01
CA THR A 198 -5.22 -9.83 0.31
C THR A 198 -4.82 -11.11 1.03
N LEU A 199 -3.79 -10.99 1.85
CA LEU A 199 -3.38 -12.01 2.80
C LEU A 199 -3.10 -11.36 4.15
N ALA A 200 -3.84 -11.79 5.16
CA ALA A 200 -3.66 -11.42 6.55
C ALA A 200 -3.24 -12.65 7.38
N THR A 201 -2.25 -12.48 8.25
CA THR A 201 -1.77 -13.54 9.15
C THR A 201 -1.50 -13.00 10.55
N ALA A 202 -1.75 -13.84 11.55
CA ALA A 202 -1.42 -13.57 12.93
C ALA A 202 -0.48 -14.65 13.48
N PHE A 203 0.51 -14.24 14.26
CA PHE A 203 1.42 -15.11 14.99
C PHE A 203 1.42 -14.74 16.49
N PRO A 204 1.49 -15.72 17.40
CA PRO A 204 1.32 -17.15 17.18
C PRO A 204 -0.12 -17.51 16.77
N ALA A 205 -0.36 -18.78 16.46
CA ALA A 205 -1.67 -19.26 16.06
C ALA A 205 -2.74 -18.87 17.09
N GLY A 206 -3.80 -18.25 16.60
CA GLY A 206 -4.91 -17.78 17.41
C GLY A 206 -4.71 -16.39 18.02
N ALA A 207 -3.54 -15.73 17.89
CA ALA A 207 -3.32 -14.34 18.35
C ALA A 207 -4.45 -13.40 17.90
N SER A 208 -4.80 -12.43 18.75
CA SER A 208 -5.88 -11.48 18.48
C SER A 208 -5.53 -10.15 19.12
N ARG A 209 -5.60 -9.09 18.32
CA ARG A 209 -5.19 -7.74 18.75
C ARG A 209 -6.03 -7.23 19.92
N ASN A 210 -7.30 -7.62 19.95
CA ASN A 210 -8.27 -7.22 20.97
C ASN A 210 -8.40 -8.24 22.12
N GLY A 211 -7.58 -9.30 22.12
CA GLY A 211 -7.61 -10.36 23.12
C GLY A 211 -6.48 -10.26 24.13
N ASP A 212 -6.72 -10.75 25.35
CA ASP A 212 -5.65 -10.94 26.34
C ASP A 212 -4.78 -12.15 25.95
N SER A 213 -3.53 -11.88 25.60
CA SER A 213 -2.53 -12.87 25.18
C SER A 213 -2.16 -13.87 26.30
N THR A 214 -2.47 -13.56 27.56
CA THR A 214 -2.24 -14.43 28.73
C THR A 214 -3.43 -15.33 29.04
N ALA A 215 -4.64 -14.97 28.58
CA ALA A 215 -5.87 -15.72 28.84
C ALA A 215 -5.95 -17.06 28.07
N ARG A 216 -5.11 -17.26 27.05
CA ARG A 216 -5.15 -18.44 26.17
C ARG A 216 -4.37 -19.65 26.68
N GLY A 217 -3.88 -19.59 27.90
CA GLY A 217 -3.10 -20.66 28.50
C GLY A 217 -1.74 -20.85 27.82
N ARG A 218 -1.16 -22.03 27.99
CA ARG A 218 0.20 -22.31 27.50
C ARG A 218 0.20 -22.69 26.03
N LEU A 219 1.04 -22.02 25.24
CA LEU A 219 1.23 -22.34 23.83
C LEU A 219 1.84 -23.73 23.66
N ARG A 220 1.38 -24.40 22.61
CA ARG A 220 1.97 -25.63 22.08
C ARG A 220 2.96 -25.28 21.00
N GLU A 221 3.85 -26.21 20.68
CA GLU A 221 4.79 -26.03 19.56
C GLU A 221 4.06 -25.84 18.22
N SER A 222 2.91 -26.50 18.05
CA SER A 222 2.04 -26.33 16.89
C SER A 222 1.50 -24.91 16.69
N ASP A 223 1.55 -24.09 17.75
CA ASP A 223 0.98 -22.75 17.76
C ASP A 223 2.05 -21.71 17.36
N LEU A 224 3.34 -22.09 17.32
CA LEU A 224 4.45 -21.22 16.96
C LEU A 224 4.58 -21.07 15.43
N LYS A 225 3.49 -20.68 14.78
CA LYS A 225 3.45 -20.42 13.34
C LYS A 225 2.44 -19.33 13.01
N PRO A 226 2.70 -18.51 11.97
CA PRO A 226 1.70 -17.61 11.44
C PRO A 226 0.48 -18.41 10.96
N THR A 227 -0.71 -17.89 11.27
CA THR A 227 -1.99 -18.48 10.85
C THR A 227 -2.76 -17.47 10.02
N ARG A 228 -3.23 -17.91 8.85
CA ARG A 228 -4.05 -17.10 7.94
C ARG A 228 -5.37 -16.72 8.61
N ASP A 229 -5.73 -15.45 8.53
CA ASP A 229 -7.05 -14.95 8.89
C ASP A 229 -7.95 -14.96 7.65
N PRO A 230 -8.98 -15.84 7.59
CA PRO A 230 -9.85 -15.93 6.43
C PRO A 230 -10.77 -14.73 6.24
N ALA A 231 -11.03 -13.92 7.29
CA ALA A 231 -11.87 -12.73 7.17
C ALA A 231 -11.14 -11.61 6.42
N CYS A 232 -9.83 -11.46 6.66
CA CYS A 232 -9.00 -10.42 6.06
C CYS A 232 -8.10 -10.90 4.92
N SER A 233 -8.25 -12.16 4.50
CA SER A 233 -7.57 -12.72 3.33
C SER A 233 -8.60 -13.07 2.24
N TYR A 234 -8.86 -12.13 1.35
CA TYR A 234 -9.96 -12.18 0.40
C TYR A 234 -9.54 -11.66 -0.98
N ARG A 235 -10.43 -11.84 -1.96
CA ARG A 235 -10.32 -11.24 -3.28
C ARG A 235 -11.53 -10.38 -3.58
N ARG A 236 -11.32 -9.24 -4.25
CA ARG A 236 -12.37 -8.34 -4.75
C ARG A 236 -12.06 -7.91 -6.16
N VAL A 237 -13.11 -7.56 -6.90
CA VAL A 237 -12.98 -6.88 -8.19
C VAL A 237 -13.56 -5.49 -8.07
N PHE A 238 -12.73 -4.49 -8.34
CA PHE A 238 -13.14 -3.11 -8.40
C PHE A 238 -13.52 -2.75 -9.84
N THR A 239 -14.68 -2.10 -9.99
CA THR A 239 -15.16 -1.57 -11.27
C THR A 239 -15.45 -0.08 -11.12
N LEU A 240 -15.12 0.71 -12.15
CA LEU A 240 -15.43 2.13 -12.15
C LEU A 240 -16.95 2.34 -12.20
N ASP A 241 -17.49 3.04 -11.21
CA ASP A 241 -18.88 3.49 -11.25
C ASP A 241 -18.99 4.72 -12.17
N PRO A 242 -19.77 4.67 -13.26
CA PRO A 242 -19.88 5.78 -14.21
C PRO A 242 -20.56 7.03 -13.64
N VAL A 243 -21.27 6.93 -12.51
CA VAL A 243 -21.96 8.08 -11.90
C VAL A 243 -21.04 8.84 -10.96
N SER A 244 -20.36 8.13 -10.06
CA SER A 244 -19.46 8.75 -9.08
C SER A 244 -18.03 8.93 -9.60
N ASP A 245 -17.66 8.23 -10.68
CA ASP A 245 -16.31 8.17 -11.25
C ASP A 245 -15.28 7.79 -10.16
N VAL A 246 -15.63 6.71 -9.42
CA VAL A 246 -14.89 6.09 -8.31
C VAL A 246 -14.96 4.56 -8.50
N TYR A 247 -13.91 3.85 -8.13
CA TYR A 247 -13.91 2.39 -8.14
C TYR A 247 -14.71 1.83 -6.97
N THR A 248 -15.65 0.94 -7.28
CA THR A 248 -16.49 0.25 -6.30
C THR A 248 -16.21 -1.25 -6.31
N PRO A 249 -16.10 -1.91 -5.14
CA PRO A 249 -15.89 -3.34 -5.09
C PRO A 249 -17.18 -4.10 -5.42
N ASP A 250 -17.01 -5.28 -6.00
CA ASP A 250 -18.09 -6.24 -6.28
C ASP A 250 -18.81 -6.78 -5.03
N SER A 251 -18.23 -6.60 -3.84
CA SER A 251 -18.83 -6.90 -2.55
C SER A 251 -18.20 -6.05 -1.44
N PRO A 252 -18.91 -5.77 -0.32
CA PRO A 252 -18.37 -4.99 0.78
C PRO A 252 -16.99 -5.49 1.25
N LEU A 253 -16.11 -4.54 1.57
CA LEU A 253 -14.80 -4.84 2.16
C LEU A 253 -15.00 -5.18 3.64
N PRO A 254 -14.39 -6.26 4.15
CA PRO A 254 -14.39 -6.54 5.58
C PRO A 254 -13.59 -5.47 6.33
N ASP A 255 -13.93 -5.26 7.59
CA ASP A 255 -13.12 -4.43 8.49
C ASP A 255 -11.87 -5.22 8.89
N CYS A 256 -10.72 -4.72 8.44
CA CYS A 256 -9.40 -5.30 8.71
C CYS A 256 -8.50 -4.34 9.49
N SER A 257 -9.08 -3.38 10.22
CA SER A 257 -8.38 -2.42 11.06
C SER A 257 -7.42 -3.07 12.06
N ASP A 258 -7.73 -4.30 12.52
CA ASP A 258 -6.83 -5.11 13.35
C ASP A 258 -5.44 -5.33 12.71
N TYR A 259 -5.32 -5.24 11.38
CA TYR A 259 -4.06 -5.34 10.65
C TYR A 259 -3.64 -4.04 9.93
N THR A 260 -4.60 -3.17 9.59
CA THR A 260 -4.39 -2.03 8.70
C THR A 260 -4.44 -0.67 9.39
N ALA A 261 -4.59 -0.64 10.71
CA ALA A 261 -4.45 0.57 11.53
C ALA A 261 -3.23 0.42 12.46
N PRO A 262 -2.30 1.40 12.49
CA PRO A 262 -1.11 1.34 13.36
C PRO A 262 -1.43 1.35 14.86
#